data_AF-A5DIE4-F1
#
_entry.id   AF-A5DIE4-F1
#
_cell.length_a   1.000
_cell.length_b   1.000
_cell.length_c   1.000
_cell.angle_alpha   90.00
_cell.angle_beta   90.00
_cell.angle_gamma   90.00
#
_symmetry.space_group_name_H-M   'P 1'
#
loop_
_entity.id
_entity.type
_entity.pdbx_description
1 polymer ?
#
loop_
_entity_poly.entity_id
_entity_poly.type
_entity_poly.pdbx_seq_one_letter_code
_entity_poly.pdbx_strand_id
1 'polypeptide(L)'
;MSQSLVIFAPSGSVLYKYNNKLSPFNDFISEIVNGTCTELEPDFFTSTINQKRLYCLKRKNTYAAIYFDAVSTLDSDKIKSCLVDVLKIYLKVTEEESSDRSEKLQKLIDYQFNQLMKLSQAAKVAQSLESGPESKTNSGTSTPKKVQSQTKKTMRKWDGNQMVEVNANEVLDYSEGKAGDDSAINTDSLVSGDAFSQQDDLVLVNELNDILDEDVPSDEVSKKSGFFGKISSYFGGPIDLDEVSKTFTDQFISKNIAPATAKTITDKLNHELKGKKVTLKDYKRALTVELTKILTPNVSTDLLYDVKRNSSTSNSRPYVISVVGVNGVGKSTNLAKLAYWFLQNNLNVLICACDTFRSGAVEQLKVHVNNLKRLNTTTNTKIDIFEKGYGGGDHVVATAKSAIEFAGAEGFDIVLIDTAGRTHSNAKLMAPLKKFGDAANPNKIIMVGEALVGTDSVEQAVNFNNAFGNRRSLDFFIISKVDTVGDLVGSMINMVMATKVPILFVGTGQVYTDIKRLSVKSVVDALMR
;
A
#
# COMPACT_ATOMS: atom_id res chain seq x y z
N MET A 1 15.14 -27.28 -7.51
CA MET A 1 15.81 -26.25 -6.69
C MET A 1 17.30 -26.50 -6.72
N SER A 2 18.05 -25.56 -7.30
CA SER A 2 19.51 -25.55 -7.45
C SER A 2 20.17 -24.94 -6.21
N GLN A 3 19.84 -25.41 -5.00
CA GLN A 3 20.43 -24.87 -3.77
C GLN A 3 20.84 -26.04 -2.87
N SER A 4 22.04 -25.95 -2.30
CA SER A 4 22.61 -26.98 -1.42
C SER A 4 23.31 -26.31 -0.24
N LEU A 5 23.38 -27.06 0.86
CA LEU A 5 24.05 -26.70 2.09
C LEU A 5 25.15 -27.71 2.36
N VAL A 6 26.33 -27.25 2.76
CA VAL A 6 27.48 -28.10 3.09
C VAL A 6 28.07 -27.66 4.42
N ILE A 7 28.45 -28.64 5.24
CA ILE A 7 29.24 -28.45 6.45
C ILE A 7 30.58 -29.16 6.23
N PHE A 8 31.69 -28.49 6.52
CA PHE A 8 33.04 -29.03 6.29
C PHE A 8 34.03 -28.61 7.38
N ALA A 9 35.10 -29.39 7.52
CA ALA A 9 36.20 -29.17 8.46
C ALA A 9 37.25 -28.20 7.87
N PRO A 10 38.16 -27.62 8.68
CA PRO A 10 39.20 -26.71 8.19
C PRO A 10 40.17 -27.36 7.19
N SER A 11 40.27 -28.69 7.19
CA SER A 11 41.00 -29.49 6.20
C SER A 11 40.34 -29.54 4.82
N GLY A 12 39.14 -28.96 4.67
CA GLY A 12 38.30 -29.08 3.46
C GLY A 12 37.48 -30.38 3.40
N SER A 13 37.57 -31.25 4.41
CA SER A 13 36.81 -32.50 4.47
C SER A 13 35.32 -32.21 4.70
N VAL A 14 34.46 -32.67 3.80
CA VAL A 14 33.00 -32.51 3.91
C VAL A 14 32.46 -33.41 5.03
N LEU A 15 31.83 -32.80 6.03
CA LEU A 15 31.24 -33.46 7.19
C LEU A 15 29.76 -33.76 6.99
N TYR A 16 29.05 -32.90 6.26
CA TYR A 16 27.64 -33.09 5.93
C TYR A 16 27.29 -32.35 4.63
N LYS A 17 26.44 -32.93 3.80
CA LYS A 17 26.00 -32.33 2.53
C LYS A 17 24.52 -32.58 2.30
N TYR A 18 23.79 -31.50 2.09
CA TYR A 18 22.38 -31.51 1.70
C TYR A 18 22.25 -31.27 0.20
N ASN A 19 21.49 -32.12 -0.50
CA ASN A 19 21.22 -32.05 -1.95
C ASN A 19 22.47 -32.25 -2.86
N ASN A 20 22.62 -33.46 -3.39
CA ASN A 20 23.82 -33.95 -4.07
C ASN A 20 24.04 -33.44 -5.51
N LYS A 21 23.19 -32.55 -6.01
CA LYS A 21 23.10 -32.22 -7.45
C LYS A 21 24.07 -31.16 -7.98
N LEU A 22 25.06 -30.68 -7.22
CA LEU A 22 25.97 -29.65 -7.71
C LEU A 22 27.47 -29.87 -7.40
N SER A 23 28.27 -29.60 -8.43
CA SER A 23 29.74 -29.74 -8.54
C SER A 23 30.63 -28.49 -8.23
N PRO A 24 30.17 -27.33 -7.71
CA PRO A 24 31.09 -26.20 -7.44
C PRO A 24 31.66 -26.15 -6.01
N PHE A 25 31.33 -27.10 -5.13
CA PHE A 25 31.72 -27.00 -3.72
C PHE A 25 33.21 -27.25 -3.47
N ASN A 26 33.89 -28.06 -4.27
CA ASN A 26 35.31 -28.33 -4.06
C ASN A 26 36.16 -27.08 -4.35
N ASP A 27 35.85 -26.36 -5.44
CA ASP A 27 36.52 -25.11 -5.79
C ASP A 27 36.25 -24.02 -4.74
N PHE A 28 35.02 -23.93 -4.24
CA PHE A 28 34.65 -22.96 -3.20
C PHE A 28 35.27 -23.27 -1.83
N ILE A 29 35.30 -24.54 -1.42
CA ILE A 29 35.98 -24.94 -0.18
C ILE A 29 37.47 -24.60 -0.28
N SER A 30 38.09 -24.82 -1.46
CA SER A 30 39.47 -24.42 -1.73
C SER A 30 39.67 -22.91 -1.61
N GLU A 31 38.80 -22.06 -2.19
CA GLU A 31 38.89 -20.60 -2.07
C GLU A 31 38.71 -20.08 -0.63
N ILE A 32 37.82 -20.69 0.16
CA ILE A 32 37.64 -20.32 1.57
C ILE A 32 38.87 -20.71 2.40
N VAL A 33 39.38 -21.93 2.20
CA VAL A 33 40.55 -22.43 2.95
C VAL A 33 41.82 -21.67 2.56
N ASN A 34 41.96 -21.28 1.30
CA ASN A 34 43.12 -20.54 0.79
C ASN A 34 43.02 -19.01 0.92
N GLY A 35 41.91 -18.47 1.45
CA GLY A 35 41.81 -17.08 1.89
C GLY A 35 41.47 -16.05 0.81
N THR A 36 40.88 -16.43 -0.33
CA THR A 36 40.56 -15.50 -1.44
C THR A 36 39.14 -14.89 -1.35
N CYS A 37 38.44 -15.09 -0.23
CA CYS A 37 37.05 -14.64 -0.06
C CYS A 37 36.93 -13.24 0.59
N THR A 38 35.81 -12.56 0.35
CA THR A 38 35.50 -11.29 1.01
C THR A 38 34.83 -11.55 2.35
N GLU A 39 35.41 -11.03 3.44
CA GLU A 39 34.80 -11.08 4.78
C GLU A 39 33.77 -9.95 4.93
N LEU A 40 32.52 -10.32 5.22
CA LEU A 40 31.44 -9.35 5.45
C LEU A 40 31.43 -8.91 6.92
N GLU A 41 31.62 -9.86 7.82
CA GLU A 41 31.67 -9.70 9.27
C GLU A 41 32.60 -10.79 9.84
N PRO A 42 33.08 -10.68 11.09
CA PRO A 42 33.96 -11.68 11.68
C PRO A 42 33.38 -13.10 11.52
N ASP A 43 34.19 -13.99 10.94
CA ASP A 43 33.84 -15.39 10.66
C ASP A 43 32.71 -15.60 9.62
N PHE A 44 32.25 -14.56 8.92
CA PHE A 44 31.22 -14.63 7.88
C PHE A 44 31.72 -14.12 6.53
N PHE A 45 31.78 -15.03 5.56
CA PHE A 45 32.43 -14.84 4.27
C PHE A 45 31.44 -14.93 3.11
N THR A 46 31.72 -14.19 2.04
CA THR A 46 30.99 -14.30 0.78
C THR A 46 31.95 -14.32 -0.42
N SER A 47 31.55 -15.06 -1.46
CA SER A 47 32.20 -15.06 -2.77
C SER A 47 31.16 -15.25 -3.86
N THR A 48 31.49 -14.85 -5.09
CA THR A 48 30.66 -15.08 -6.28
C THR A 48 31.48 -15.83 -7.31
N ILE A 49 31.06 -17.07 -7.62
CA ILE A 49 31.74 -17.94 -8.58
C ILE A 49 30.71 -18.38 -9.62
N ASN A 50 31.02 -18.21 -10.92
CA ASN A 50 30.16 -18.67 -12.02
C ASN A 50 28.69 -18.23 -11.89
N GLN A 51 28.45 -16.95 -11.59
CA GLN A 51 27.12 -16.37 -11.38
C GLN A 51 26.32 -17.00 -10.23
N LYS A 52 27.00 -17.63 -9.26
CA LYS A 52 26.40 -18.15 -8.03
C LYS A 52 27.00 -17.41 -6.86
N ARG A 53 26.13 -16.95 -5.96
CA ARG A 53 26.55 -16.24 -4.75
C ARG A 53 26.60 -17.23 -3.60
N LEU A 54 27.75 -17.28 -2.92
CA LEU A 54 28.00 -18.20 -1.82
C LEU A 54 28.17 -17.42 -0.52
N TYR A 55 27.65 -18.00 0.55
CA TYR A 55 27.79 -17.50 1.91
C TYR A 55 28.32 -18.61 2.79
N CYS A 56 29.34 -18.29 3.60
CA CYS A 56 29.93 -19.23 4.53
C CYS A 56 30.06 -18.59 5.90
N LEU A 57 29.71 -19.34 6.93
CA LEU A 57 29.92 -18.97 8.32
C LEU A 57 30.86 -19.98 8.96
N LYS A 58 31.90 -19.49 9.61
CA LYS A 58 32.80 -20.26 10.46
C LYS A 58 32.33 -20.17 11.90
N ARG A 59 32.37 -21.29 12.62
CA ARG A 59 32.19 -21.28 14.07
C ARG A 59 33.02 -22.38 14.72
N LYS A 60 33.84 -22.02 15.71
CA LYS A 60 34.88 -22.90 16.26
C LYS A 60 35.79 -23.42 15.12
N ASN A 61 35.79 -24.73 14.87
CA ASN A 61 36.55 -25.41 13.81
C ASN A 61 35.62 -26.07 12.78
N THR A 62 34.47 -25.47 12.48
CA THR A 62 33.53 -26.01 11.50
C THR A 62 32.94 -24.90 10.67
N TYR A 63 32.80 -25.15 9.38
CA TYR A 63 32.27 -24.21 8.40
C TYR A 63 30.92 -24.71 7.90
N ALA A 64 29.94 -23.81 7.78
CA ALA A 64 28.70 -24.08 7.06
C ALA A 64 28.60 -23.13 5.88
N ALA A 65 28.31 -23.67 4.70
CA ALA A 65 28.23 -22.96 3.44
C ALA A 65 26.91 -23.22 2.74
N ILE A 66 26.29 -22.16 2.23
CA ILE A 66 25.09 -22.20 1.40
C ILE A 66 25.35 -21.41 0.12
N TYR A 67 24.80 -21.87 -1.00
CA TYR A 67 24.83 -21.09 -2.24
C TYR A 67 23.43 -20.78 -2.75
N PHE A 68 23.35 -19.65 -3.45
CA PHE A 68 22.18 -19.17 -4.15
C PHE A 68 22.53 -18.90 -5.62
N ASP A 69 21.53 -19.05 -6.47
CA ASP A 69 21.58 -18.52 -7.83
C ASP A 69 21.62 -16.97 -7.75
N ALA A 70 22.45 -16.29 -8.55
CA ALA A 70 22.64 -14.83 -8.45
C ALA A 70 21.35 -14.01 -8.59
N VAL A 71 20.27 -14.61 -9.11
CA VAL A 71 18.95 -13.99 -9.29
C VAL A 71 18.15 -13.85 -7.99
N SER A 72 18.59 -14.43 -6.86
CA SER A 72 17.92 -14.26 -5.57
C SER A 72 18.67 -13.28 -4.65
N THR A 73 18.10 -12.10 -4.41
CA THR A 73 18.55 -11.21 -3.34
C THR A 73 17.88 -11.64 -2.03
N LEU A 74 18.54 -12.52 -1.28
CA LEU A 74 18.19 -12.75 0.13
C LEU A 74 18.96 -11.78 1.03
N ASP A 75 18.28 -11.36 2.09
CA ASP A 75 18.86 -10.56 3.17
C ASP A 75 20.02 -11.32 3.85
N SER A 76 21.20 -10.71 3.90
CA SER A 76 22.44 -11.33 4.42
C SER A 76 22.31 -11.71 5.90
N ASP A 77 21.51 -10.96 6.68
CA ASP A 77 21.30 -11.22 8.11
C ASP A 77 20.48 -12.50 8.35
N LYS A 78 19.48 -12.75 7.50
CA LYS A 78 18.65 -13.96 7.56
C LYS A 78 19.43 -15.20 7.17
N ILE A 79 20.29 -15.09 6.15
CA ILE A 79 21.21 -16.17 5.76
C ILE A 79 22.16 -16.49 6.91
N LYS A 80 22.74 -15.45 7.53
CA LYS A 80 23.62 -15.61 8.70
C LYS A 80 22.91 -16.31 9.85
N SER A 81 21.69 -15.89 10.21
CA SER A 81 20.92 -16.54 11.29
C SER A 81 20.68 -18.02 11.01
N CYS A 82 20.32 -18.38 9.76
CA CYS A 82 20.12 -19.77 9.38
C CYS A 82 21.41 -20.58 9.50
N LEU A 83 22.55 -20.06 9.03
CA LEU A 83 23.85 -20.75 9.13
C LEU A 83 24.29 -20.90 10.59
N VAL A 84 24.04 -19.90 11.43
CA VAL A 84 24.29 -19.97 12.88
C VAL A 84 23.51 -21.12 13.50
N ASP A 85 22.22 -21.24 13.19
CA ASP A 85 21.35 -22.26 13.79
C ASP A 85 21.65 -23.67 13.26
N VAL A 86 21.98 -23.80 11.97
CA VAL A 86 22.49 -25.04 11.39
C VAL A 86 23.76 -25.52 12.10
N LEU A 87 24.72 -24.62 12.34
CA LEU A 87 25.95 -24.97 13.06
C LEU A 87 25.71 -25.30 14.53
N LYS A 88 24.77 -24.63 15.22
CA LYS A 88 24.37 -24.99 16.59
C LYS A 88 23.79 -26.40 16.65
N ILE A 89 22.88 -26.71 15.73
CA ILE A 89 22.24 -28.03 15.65
C ILE A 89 23.29 -29.10 15.36
N TYR A 90 24.18 -28.85 14.40
CA TYR A 90 25.24 -29.80 14.04
C TYR A 90 26.17 -30.10 15.22
N LEU A 91 26.67 -29.08 15.92
CA LEU A 91 27.55 -29.25 17.08
C LEU A 91 26.85 -29.97 18.23
N LYS A 92 25.59 -29.61 18.52
CA LYS A 92 24.84 -30.23 19.63
C LYS A 92 24.55 -31.71 19.37
N VAL A 93 24.17 -32.07 18.14
CA VAL A 93 23.83 -33.47 17.80
C VAL A 93 25.08 -34.33 17.62
N THR A 94 26.23 -33.75 17.28
CA THR A 94 27.51 -34.49 17.24
C THR A 94 28.09 -34.76 18.63
N GLU A 95 27.77 -33.92 19.63
CA GLU A 95 28.16 -34.12 21.04
C GLU A 95 27.27 -35.15 21.78
N GLU A 96 26.08 -35.50 21.28
CA GLU A 96 25.17 -36.49 21.91
C GLU A 96 25.48 -37.95 21.47
N GLU A 97 25.86 -38.83 22.40
CA GLU A 97 26.07 -40.27 22.15
C GLU A 97 24.73 -41.01 21.98
N SER A 98 24.16 -41.01 20.77
CA SER A 98 22.97 -41.80 20.46
C SER A 98 23.05 -42.50 19.08
N SER A 99 22.32 -43.62 18.94
CA SER A 99 22.30 -44.44 17.72
C SER A 99 21.52 -43.82 16.55
N ASP A 100 20.70 -42.79 16.81
CA ASP A 100 19.79 -42.14 15.86
C ASP A 100 20.31 -40.78 15.33
N ARG A 101 21.61 -40.52 15.48
CA ARG A 101 22.25 -39.23 15.19
C ARG A 101 21.99 -38.70 13.78
N SER A 102 22.11 -39.54 12.74
CA SER A 102 22.04 -39.05 11.36
C SER A 102 20.62 -38.64 10.94
N GLU A 103 19.59 -39.38 11.39
CA GLU A 103 18.20 -39.14 10.99
C GLU A 103 17.63 -37.90 11.69
N LYS A 104 17.93 -37.70 12.97
CA LYS A 104 17.56 -36.49 13.71
C LYS A 104 18.25 -35.24 13.16
N LEU A 105 19.55 -35.36 12.85
CA LEU A 105 20.32 -34.27 12.25
C LEU A 105 19.73 -33.85 10.91
N GLN A 106 19.41 -34.82 10.06
CA GLN A 106 18.81 -34.57 8.76
C GLN A 106 17.46 -33.86 8.89
N LYS A 107 16.53 -34.35 9.73
CA LYS A 107 15.20 -33.72 9.91
C LYS A 107 15.29 -32.27 10.40
N LEU A 108 16.21 -31.97 11.32
CA LEU A 108 16.35 -30.63 11.90
C LEU A 108 17.01 -29.65 10.93
N ILE A 109 18.03 -30.09 10.20
CA ILE A 109 18.67 -29.26 9.16
C ILE A 109 17.68 -29.04 8.00
N ASP A 110 16.92 -30.06 7.61
CA ASP A 110 15.90 -29.98 6.58
C ASP A 110 14.81 -28.96 6.95
N TYR A 111 14.39 -28.93 8.22
CA TYR A 111 13.42 -27.92 8.68
C TYR A 111 13.96 -26.50 8.53
N GLN A 112 15.18 -26.23 9.02
CA GLN A 112 15.78 -24.90 8.96
C GLN A 112 16.03 -24.44 7.52
N PHE A 113 16.55 -25.35 6.69
CA PHE A 113 16.79 -25.06 5.28
C PHE A 113 15.49 -24.81 4.52
N ASN A 114 14.45 -25.63 4.72
CA ASN A 114 13.16 -25.43 4.07
C ASN A 114 12.46 -24.13 4.50
N GLN A 115 12.63 -23.69 5.74
CA GLN A 115 12.11 -22.39 6.20
C GLN A 115 12.81 -21.23 5.47
N LEU A 116 14.13 -21.30 5.30
CA LEU A 116 14.87 -20.32 4.50
C LEU A 116 14.43 -20.35 3.03
N MET A 117 14.18 -21.54 2.48
CA MET A 117 13.72 -21.73 1.09
C MET A 117 12.32 -21.17 0.84
N LYS A 118 11.39 -21.31 1.78
CA LYS A 118 10.05 -20.70 1.67
C LYS A 118 10.14 -19.19 1.60
N LEU A 119 11.03 -18.59 2.40
CA LEU A 119 11.29 -17.16 2.38
C LEU A 119 11.95 -16.72 1.05
N SER A 120 12.81 -17.56 0.47
CA SER A 120 13.42 -17.34 -0.85
C SER A 120 12.42 -17.44 -2.01
N GLN A 121 11.49 -18.39 -1.97
CA GLN A 121 10.43 -18.49 -2.98
C GLN A 121 9.45 -17.33 -2.90
N ALA A 122 9.09 -16.87 -1.70
CA ALA A 122 8.28 -15.66 -1.51
C ALA A 122 8.98 -14.41 -2.09
N ALA A 123 10.30 -14.29 -1.88
CA ALA A 123 11.10 -13.20 -2.45
C ALA A 123 11.25 -13.31 -3.99
N LYS A 124 11.40 -14.52 -4.55
CA LYS A 124 11.48 -14.73 -6.00
C LYS A 124 10.15 -14.46 -6.72
N VAL A 125 9.02 -14.83 -6.13
CA VAL A 125 7.69 -14.52 -6.69
C VAL A 125 7.48 -13.01 -6.72
N ALA A 126 7.93 -12.30 -5.67
CA ALA A 126 7.93 -10.83 -5.65
C ALA A 126 8.86 -10.22 -6.72
N GLN A 127 10.06 -10.78 -6.95
CA GLN A 127 11.00 -10.30 -7.96
C GLN A 127 10.64 -10.64 -9.41
N SER A 128 10.05 -11.80 -9.69
CA SER A 128 9.61 -12.17 -11.05
C SER A 128 8.40 -11.35 -11.53
N LEU A 129 7.71 -10.67 -10.61
CA LEU A 129 6.70 -9.66 -10.92
C LEU A 129 7.31 -8.27 -11.17
N GLU A 130 8.60 -8.07 -10.87
CA GLU A 130 9.33 -6.80 -11.03
C GLU A 130 10.32 -6.80 -12.21
N SER A 131 10.71 -7.95 -12.79
CA SER A 131 11.57 -8.01 -13.99
C SER A 131 10.84 -8.57 -15.22
N GLY A 132 10.46 -7.66 -16.13
CA GLY A 132 10.06 -8.03 -17.49
C GLY A 132 11.22 -8.65 -18.28
N PRO A 133 10.97 -9.50 -19.30
CA PRO A 133 12.03 -10.19 -20.01
C PRO A 133 12.84 -9.22 -20.89
N GLU A 134 14.16 -9.24 -20.73
CA GLU A 134 15.09 -8.65 -21.70
C GLU A 134 14.99 -9.38 -23.05
N SER A 135 14.74 -8.61 -24.10
CA SER A 135 14.73 -9.07 -25.49
C SER A 135 16.15 -9.38 -25.98
N LYS A 136 16.40 -10.65 -26.35
CA LYS A 136 17.46 -10.98 -27.31
C LYS A 136 16.83 -11.25 -28.66
N THR A 137 17.20 -10.40 -29.62
CA THR A 137 16.96 -10.54 -31.06
C THR A 137 17.67 -11.78 -31.61
N ASN A 138 16.95 -12.66 -32.33
CA ASN A 138 17.25 -12.98 -33.74
C ASN A 138 16.32 -14.02 -34.39
N SER A 139 15.94 -13.68 -35.62
CA SER A 139 15.73 -14.50 -36.84
C SER A 139 14.77 -15.71 -36.85
N GLY A 140 13.64 -15.48 -37.54
CA GLY A 140 13.02 -16.30 -38.60
C GLY A 140 12.99 -17.83 -38.51
N THR A 141 11.79 -18.42 -38.50
CA THR A 141 11.23 -19.28 -39.57
C THR A 141 9.86 -19.87 -39.16
N SER A 142 9.14 -20.37 -40.17
CA SER A 142 7.72 -20.67 -40.35
C SER A 142 7.15 -21.95 -39.69
N THR A 143 5.98 -21.82 -39.03
CA THR A 143 4.80 -22.76 -38.90
C THR A 143 4.97 -24.24 -38.45
N PRO A 144 3.91 -24.99 -38.02
CA PRO A 144 2.49 -24.65 -37.86
C PRO A 144 1.81 -25.02 -36.51
N LYS A 145 0.57 -24.53 -36.36
CA LYS A 145 -0.42 -24.67 -35.28
C LYS A 145 -0.56 -26.08 -34.68
N LYS A 146 -0.73 -26.12 -33.35
CA LYS A 146 -1.49 -27.17 -32.65
C LYS A 146 -2.66 -26.53 -31.89
N VAL A 147 -3.86 -26.98 -32.22
CA VAL A 147 -5.15 -26.51 -31.68
C VAL A 147 -5.32 -27.06 -30.26
N GLN A 148 -5.52 -26.16 -29.28
CA GLN A 148 -6.23 -26.47 -28.04
C GLN A 148 -7.22 -25.34 -27.76
N SER A 149 -8.45 -25.75 -27.49
CA SER A 149 -9.68 -24.96 -27.39
C SER A 149 -9.62 -23.89 -26.29
N GLN A 150 -9.67 -22.62 -26.69
CA GLN A 150 -9.95 -21.50 -25.78
C GLN A 150 -11.47 -21.33 -25.65
N THR A 151 -11.99 -21.56 -24.45
CA THR A 151 -13.27 -21.00 -24.03
C THR A 151 -13.13 -19.47 -24.01
N LYS A 152 -13.81 -18.78 -24.93
CA LYS A 152 -13.93 -17.31 -24.95
C LYS A 152 -14.49 -16.84 -23.61
N LYS A 153 -13.68 -16.18 -22.78
CA LYS A 153 -14.20 -15.37 -21.67
C LYS A 153 -14.77 -14.08 -22.26
N THR A 154 -16.07 -13.88 -22.12
CA THR A 154 -16.75 -12.62 -22.44
C THR A 154 -16.49 -11.60 -21.33
N MET A 155 -16.14 -10.37 -21.71
CA MET A 155 -16.03 -9.24 -20.78
C MET A 155 -17.42 -8.66 -20.53
N ARG A 156 -17.70 -8.26 -19.28
CA ARG A 156 -18.98 -7.66 -18.88
C ARG A 156 -18.74 -6.25 -18.37
N LYS A 157 -19.57 -5.31 -18.83
CA LYS A 157 -19.65 -3.94 -18.32
C LYS A 157 -20.97 -3.76 -17.58
N TRP A 158 -20.91 -3.13 -16.42
CA TRP A 158 -22.09 -2.73 -15.66
C TRP A 158 -22.62 -1.42 -16.22
N ASP A 159 -23.89 -1.37 -16.66
CA ASP A 159 -24.51 -0.16 -17.23
C ASP A 159 -25.41 0.62 -16.26
N GLY A 160 -25.34 0.30 -14.97
CA GLY A 160 -26.17 0.92 -13.93
C GLY A 160 -27.44 0.12 -13.61
N ASN A 161 -27.95 -0.73 -14.51
CA ASN A 161 -29.10 -1.59 -14.21
C ASN A 161 -28.88 -3.08 -14.54
N GLN A 162 -27.91 -3.43 -15.38
CA GLN A 162 -27.65 -4.84 -15.74
C GLN A 162 -26.23 -5.07 -16.30
N MET A 163 -25.76 -6.32 -16.21
CA MET A 163 -24.50 -6.72 -16.82
C MET A 163 -24.65 -6.94 -18.32
N VAL A 164 -23.99 -6.11 -19.11
CA VAL A 164 -23.98 -6.21 -20.57
C VAL A 164 -22.66 -6.83 -21.05
N GLU A 165 -22.74 -7.83 -21.93
CA GLU A 165 -21.57 -8.46 -22.52
C GLU A 165 -20.98 -7.58 -23.65
N VAL A 166 -19.71 -7.23 -23.56
CA VAL A 166 -19.01 -6.41 -24.56
C VAL A 166 -18.12 -7.33 -25.41
N ASN A 167 -18.30 -7.28 -26.73
CA ASN A 167 -17.54 -8.10 -27.68
C ASN A 167 -16.07 -7.65 -27.72
N ALA A 168 -15.16 -8.62 -27.67
CA ALA A 168 -13.70 -8.45 -27.57
C ALA A 168 -13.00 -7.91 -28.84
N ASN A 169 -13.69 -7.14 -29.68
CA ASN A 169 -13.14 -6.56 -30.91
C ASN A 169 -12.81 -5.06 -30.80
N GLU A 170 -13.02 -4.42 -29.65
CA GLU A 170 -12.44 -3.10 -29.41
C GLU A 170 -10.97 -3.27 -29.02
N VAL A 171 -10.09 -2.98 -29.99
CA VAL A 171 -8.66 -2.85 -29.78
C VAL A 171 -8.42 -1.64 -28.89
N LEU A 172 -8.25 -1.87 -27.59
CA LEU A 172 -7.88 -0.87 -26.59
C LEU A 172 -6.36 -0.68 -26.58
N ASP A 173 -5.80 -0.28 -27.72
CA ASP A 173 -4.42 0.17 -27.82
C ASP A 173 -4.39 1.70 -27.86
N TYR A 174 -4.04 2.32 -26.74
CA TYR A 174 -3.89 3.76 -26.61
C TYR A 174 -2.44 4.23 -26.78
N SER A 175 -1.56 3.39 -27.35
CA SER A 175 -0.13 3.69 -27.45
C SER A 175 0.33 4.25 -28.81
N GLU A 176 -0.54 4.36 -29.81
CA GLU A 176 -0.20 5.05 -31.07
C GLU A 176 -0.75 6.48 -31.12
N GLY A 177 0.11 7.44 -30.74
CA GLY A 177 -0.08 8.83 -31.10
C GLY A 177 0.16 9.03 -32.61
N LYS A 178 -0.91 9.06 -33.40
CA LYS A 178 -0.88 9.72 -34.71
C LYS A 178 -1.22 11.19 -34.52
N ALA A 179 -0.25 12.04 -34.86
CA ALA A 179 -0.43 13.47 -34.93
C ALA A 179 -1.51 13.79 -35.97
N GLY A 180 -2.59 14.44 -35.52
CA GLY A 180 -3.65 14.99 -36.37
C GLY A 180 -4.90 14.12 -36.48
N ASP A 181 -5.67 14.02 -35.40
CA ASP A 181 -7.14 14.03 -35.46
C ASP A 181 -7.71 14.28 -34.06
N ASP A 182 -8.51 15.34 -33.89
CA ASP A 182 -9.27 15.65 -32.68
C ASP A 182 -10.47 14.69 -32.55
N SER A 183 -10.18 13.40 -32.42
CA SER A 183 -11.21 12.42 -32.08
C SER A 183 -11.55 12.55 -30.60
N ALA A 184 -12.80 12.93 -30.34
CA ALA A 184 -13.37 13.19 -29.02
C ALA A 184 -13.22 11.96 -28.11
N ILE A 185 -12.19 11.96 -27.26
CA ILE A 185 -12.15 11.10 -26.08
C ILE A 185 -13.36 11.50 -25.23
N ASN A 186 -14.26 10.55 -24.97
CA ASN A 186 -15.49 10.79 -24.21
C ASN A 186 -15.15 11.14 -22.74
N THR A 187 -15.02 12.43 -22.46
CA THR A 187 -14.70 12.97 -21.14
C THR A 187 -15.83 12.79 -20.13
N ASP A 188 -17.06 12.57 -20.59
CA ASP A 188 -18.21 12.34 -19.70
C ASP A 188 -18.04 11.05 -18.89
N SER A 189 -17.27 10.09 -19.41
CA SER A 189 -16.92 8.88 -18.66
C SER A 189 -15.95 9.12 -17.48
N LEU A 190 -15.34 10.30 -17.38
CA LEU A 190 -14.39 10.66 -16.32
C LEU A 190 -15.04 11.42 -15.16
N VAL A 191 -16.34 11.71 -15.23
CA VAL A 191 -17.11 12.50 -14.26
C VAL A 191 -18.50 11.90 -14.07
N SER A 192 -18.85 11.53 -12.85
CA SER A 192 -20.19 11.10 -12.44
C SER A 192 -20.98 12.30 -11.89
N GLY A 193 -22.18 12.57 -12.42
CA GLY A 193 -22.97 13.76 -12.08
C GLY A 193 -23.39 13.89 -10.61
N ASP A 194 -23.54 12.77 -9.89
CA ASP A 194 -24.18 12.75 -8.57
C ASP A 194 -23.23 12.85 -7.37
N ALA A 195 -21.92 13.01 -7.59
CA ALA A 195 -20.92 12.93 -6.51
C ALA A 195 -20.72 14.24 -5.70
N PHE A 196 -21.07 15.38 -6.31
CA PHE A 196 -20.83 16.70 -5.74
C PHE A 196 -22.15 17.47 -5.60
N SER A 197 -22.30 18.26 -4.54
CA SER A 197 -23.43 19.17 -4.30
C SER A 197 -22.94 20.62 -4.20
N GLN A 198 -23.74 21.58 -4.65
CA GLN A 198 -23.42 23.02 -4.53
C GLN A 198 -24.19 23.65 -3.36
N GLN A 199 -23.48 24.35 -2.48
CA GLN A 199 -24.05 25.18 -1.41
C GLN A 199 -23.25 26.48 -1.29
N ASP A 200 -23.91 27.63 -1.31
CA ASP A 200 -23.30 28.95 -1.14
C ASP A 200 -22.03 29.15 -2.02
N ASP A 201 -22.14 28.85 -3.31
CA ASP A 201 -21.07 28.87 -4.32
C ASP A 201 -19.89 27.90 -4.08
N LEU A 202 -19.98 27.02 -3.08
CA LEU A 202 -19.01 25.97 -2.79
C LEU A 202 -19.49 24.61 -3.28
N VAL A 203 -18.57 23.84 -3.87
CA VAL A 203 -18.81 22.46 -4.27
C VAL A 203 -18.39 21.52 -3.14
N LEU A 204 -19.39 20.96 -2.49
CA LEU A 204 -19.26 20.00 -1.41
C LEU A 204 -19.24 18.57 -1.96
N VAL A 205 -18.43 17.75 -1.29
CA VAL A 205 -18.30 16.33 -1.62
C VAL A 205 -19.31 15.55 -0.80
N ASN A 206 -20.06 14.67 -1.46
CA ASN A 206 -21.05 13.84 -0.77
C ASN A 206 -20.39 12.88 0.23
N GLU A 207 -21.17 12.47 1.21
CA GLU A 207 -20.76 11.48 2.20
C GLU A 207 -20.75 10.07 1.60
N LEU A 208 -19.89 9.18 2.10
CA LEU A 208 -19.70 7.79 1.64
C LEU A 208 -20.94 6.88 1.73
N ASN A 209 -22.13 7.39 2.08
CA ASN A 209 -23.29 6.59 2.50
C ASN A 209 -23.67 5.48 1.50
N ASP A 210 -23.77 5.80 0.21
CA ASP A 210 -24.39 4.88 -0.77
C ASP A 210 -23.50 3.70 -1.16
N ILE A 211 -22.17 3.85 -1.18
CA ILE A 211 -21.24 2.79 -1.59
C ILE A 211 -21.15 1.68 -0.55
N LEU A 212 -21.25 2.06 0.72
CA LEU A 212 -21.32 1.07 1.77
C LEU A 212 -22.65 0.32 1.71
N ASP A 213 -23.72 0.93 1.19
CA ASP A 213 -25.07 0.35 1.23
C ASP A 213 -25.51 -0.38 -0.06
N GLU A 214 -24.80 -0.24 -1.19
CA GLU A 214 -25.10 -0.97 -2.44
C GLU A 214 -24.55 -2.41 -2.47
N ASP A 215 -25.43 -3.35 -2.85
CA ASP A 215 -25.29 -4.81 -3.07
C ASP A 215 -25.36 -5.78 -1.88
N VAL A 216 -26.52 -5.80 -1.22
CA VAL A 216 -27.33 -7.04 -1.19
C VAL A 216 -28.75 -6.69 -1.67
N PRO A 217 -29.24 -7.23 -2.80
CA PRO A 217 -30.57 -6.90 -3.30
C PRO A 217 -31.63 -7.22 -2.24
N SER A 218 -32.36 -6.18 -1.85
CA SER A 218 -33.44 -6.24 -0.88
C SER A 218 -34.77 -6.38 -1.59
N ASP A 219 -34.99 -7.51 -2.27
CA ASP A 219 -36.30 -7.94 -2.75
C ASP A 219 -36.42 -9.46 -2.61
N GLU A 220 -36.55 -9.88 -1.36
CA GLU A 220 -37.40 -10.97 -0.88
C GLU A 220 -37.11 -11.06 0.63
N VAL A 221 -38.16 -10.98 1.45
CA VAL A 221 -38.06 -11.26 2.89
C VAL A 221 -37.83 -12.77 3.05
N SER A 222 -36.62 -13.21 2.73
CA SER A 222 -36.10 -14.53 3.04
C SER A 222 -35.08 -14.37 4.16
N LYS A 223 -35.30 -15.13 5.23
CA LYS A 223 -34.61 -15.11 6.52
C LYS A 223 -33.11 -14.74 6.42
N LYS A 224 -32.74 -13.54 6.88
CA LYS A 224 -31.33 -13.11 7.07
C LYS A 224 -30.60 -14.14 7.95
N SER A 225 -29.70 -14.92 7.35
CA SER A 225 -29.03 -16.07 7.95
C SER A 225 -27.62 -15.79 8.51
N GLY A 226 -27.15 -14.55 8.49
CA GLY A 226 -25.86 -14.17 9.07
C GLY A 226 -26.02 -13.38 10.36
N PHE A 227 -25.57 -13.93 11.50
CA PHE A 227 -25.32 -13.29 12.81
C PHE A 227 -26.49 -12.59 13.53
N PHE A 228 -27.20 -11.67 12.88
CA PHE A 228 -28.42 -11.05 13.41
C PHE A 228 -29.50 -12.07 13.76
N GLY A 229 -29.58 -13.21 13.06
CA GLY A 229 -30.50 -14.29 13.44
C GLY A 229 -30.14 -14.96 14.77
N LYS A 230 -28.85 -15.00 15.13
CA LYS A 230 -28.37 -15.55 16.41
C LYS A 230 -28.46 -14.54 17.55
N ILE A 231 -28.32 -13.25 17.27
CA ILE A 231 -28.49 -12.17 18.26
C ILE A 231 -29.99 -11.88 18.45
N SER A 232 -30.77 -11.74 17.38
CA SER A 232 -32.22 -11.49 17.45
C SER A 232 -32.99 -12.58 18.21
N SER A 233 -32.55 -13.84 18.20
CA SER A 233 -33.21 -14.90 18.98
C SER A 233 -32.96 -14.81 20.49
N TYR A 234 -31.96 -14.03 20.92
CA TYR A 234 -31.65 -13.75 22.32
C TYR A 234 -32.06 -12.33 22.77
N PHE A 235 -32.31 -11.39 21.85
CA PHE A 235 -32.30 -9.93 22.12
C PHE A 235 -33.70 -9.27 22.16
N GLY A 236 -34.72 -9.97 22.64
CA GLY A 236 -36.00 -9.36 23.00
C GLY A 236 -35.99 -8.65 24.37
N GLY A 237 -34.92 -8.81 25.16
CA GLY A 237 -34.78 -8.32 26.53
C GLY A 237 -33.46 -7.57 26.79
N PRO A 238 -33.31 -6.99 27.99
CA PRO A 238 -32.09 -6.26 28.39
C PRO A 238 -30.86 -7.15 28.32
N ILE A 239 -29.82 -6.63 27.69
CA ILE A 239 -28.59 -7.33 27.32
C ILE A 239 -27.63 -7.46 28.52
N ASP A 240 -26.98 -8.62 28.64
CA ASP A 240 -25.77 -8.76 29.46
C ASP A 240 -24.56 -8.14 28.72
N LEU A 241 -24.01 -7.08 29.31
CA LEU A 241 -22.97 -6.24 28.72
C LEU A 241 -21.67 -7.02 28.43
N ASP A 242 -21.32 -7.98 29.30
CA ASP A 242 -20.03 -8.66 29.21
C ASP A 242 -20.00 -9.68 28.06
N GLU A 243 -21.09 -10.45 27.87
CA GLU A 243 -21.20 -11.42 26.78
C GLU A 243 -21.25 -10.72 25.42
N VAL A 244 -22.02 -9.65 25.33
CA VAL A 244 -22.21 -8.90 24.08
C VAL A 244 -20.97 -8.14 23.66
N SER A 245 -20.20 -7.64 24.62
CA SER A 245 -18.92 -6.99 24.34
C SER A 245 -17.89 -7.92 23.73
N LYS A 246 -17.85 -9.19 24.16
CA LYS A 246 -16.98 -10.19 23.53
C LYS A 246 -17.40 -10.44 22.09
N THR A 247 -18.69 -10.62 21.86
CA THR A 247 -19.27 -10.83 20.52
C THR A 247 -19.00 -9.65 19.57
N PHE A 248 -19.15 -8.41 20.04
CA PHE A 248 -18.81 -7.23 19.24
C PHE A 248 -17.31 -7.08 18.99
N THR A 249 -16.47 -7.46 19.95
CA THR A 249 -15.01 -7.45 19.75
C THR A 249 -14.61 -8.40 18.63
N ASP A 250 -15.17 -9.61 18.60
CA ASP A 250 -14.92 -10.58 17.53
C ASP A 250 -15.43 -10.07 16.17
N GLN A 251 -16.59 -9.38 16.15
CA GLN A 251 -17.12 -8.74 14.94
C GLN A 251 -16.23 -7.61 14.43
N PHE A 252 -15.72 -6.76 15.32
CA PHE A 252 -14.78 -5.70 14.93
C PHE A 252 -13.51 -6.28 14.32
N ILE A 253 -12.98 -7.36 14.89
CA ILE A 253 -11.81 -8.06 14.35
C ILE A 253 -12.12 -8.63 12.97
N SER A 254 -13.29 -9.24 12.76
CA SER A 254 -13.67 -9.78 11.45
C SER A 254 -13.84 -8.69 10.39
N LYS A 255 -14.16 -7.45 10.79
CA LYS A 255 -14.22 -6.26 9.95
C LYS A 255 -12.87 -5.53 9.79
N ASN A 256 -11.77 -6.23 10.07
CA ASN A 256 -10.39 -5.76 9.93
C ASN A 256 -9.96 -4.67 10.93
N ILE A 257 -10.60 -4.59 12.10
CA ILE A 257 -10.12 -3.76 13.22
C ILE A 257 -9.06 -4.57 14.00
N ALA A 258 -7.92 -3.95 14.31
CA ALA A 258 -6.86 -4.61 15.06
C ALA A 258 -7.37 -5.01 16.47
N PRO A 259 -7.01 -6.19 17.00
CA PRO A 259 -7.55 -6.68 18.28
C PRO A 259 -7.40 -5.69 19.45
N ALA A 260 -6.26 -5.00 19.52
CA ALA A 260 -6.02 -3.98 20.54
C ALA A 260 -6.97 -2.76 20.39
N THR A 261 -7.23 -2.33 19.16
CA THR A 261 -8.17 -1.24 18.84
C THR A 261 -9.59 -1.65 19.16
N ALA A 262 -10.01 -2.85 18.73
CA ALA A 262 -11.33 -3.40 19.00
C ALA A 262 -11.60 -3.46 20.50
N LYS A 263 -10.67 -4.03 21.27
CA LYS A 263 -10.76 -4.07 22.74
C LYS A 263 -10.87 -2.67 23.35
N THR A 264 -10.06 -1.72 22.90
CA THR A 264 -10.11 -0.33 23.39
C THR A 264 -11.47 0.32 23.17
N ILE A 265 -12.09 0.10 22.00
CA ILE A 265 -13.41 0.63 21.68
C ILE A 265 -14.46 -0.02 22.59
N THR A 266 -14.46 -1.36 22.68
CA THR A 266 -15.41 -2.12 23.50
C THR A 266 -15.30 -1.77 24.99
N ASP A 267 -14.09 -1.65 25.54
CA ASP A 267 -13.85 -1.32 26.94
C ASP A 267 -14.43 0.07 27.29
N LYS A 268 -14.30 1.04 26.38
CA LYS A 268 -14.91 2.37 26.56
C LYS A 268 -16.43 2.32 26.51
N LEU A 269 -17.00 1.56 25.58
CA LEU A 269 -18.45 1.38 25.49
C LEU A 269 -19.02 0.70 26.72
N ASN A 270 -18.34 -0.32 27.24
CA ASN A 270 -18.69 -0.98 28.50
C ASN A 270 -18.69 -0.01 29.67
N HIS A 271 -17.67 0.85 29.76
CA HIS A 271 -17.59 1.83 30.82
C HIS A 271 -18.74 2.86 30.74
N GLU A 272 -19.09 3.34 29.54
CA GLU A 272 -20.16 4.32 29.32
C GLU A 272 -21.57 3.75 29.57
N LEU A 273 -21.76 2.47 29.24
CA LEU A 273 -23.06 1.79 29.32
C LEU A 273 -23.28 1.02 30.63
N LYS A 274 -22.27 0.96 31.51
CA LYS A 274 -22.33 0.27 32.80
C LYS A 274 -23.53 0.73 33.64
N GLY A 275 -24.26 -0.25 34.19
CA GLY A 275 -25.41 0.00 35.08
C GLY A 275 -26.71 0.40 34.38
N LYS A 276 -26.76 0.40 33.04
CA LYS A 276 -27.99 0.65 32.25
C LYS A 276 -28.46 -0.65 31.61
N LYS A 277 -29.78 -0.80 31.45
CA LYS A 277 -30.36 -1.79 30.55
C LYS A 277 -30.11 -1.32 29.12
N VAL A 278 -29.22 -1.98 28.40
CA VAL A 278 -28.79 -1.57 27.06
C VAL A 278 -29.63 -2.29 26.00
N THR A 279 -30.11 -1.55 25.01
CA THR A 279 -30.66 -2.11 23.77
C THR A 279 -29.63 -2.00 22.64
N LEU A 280 -29.82 -2.76 21.54
CA LEU A 280 -28.94 -2.65 20.37
C LEU A 280 -28.91 -1.23 19.78
N LYS A 281 -30.04 -0.50 19.85
CA LYS A 281 -30.12 0.89 19.41
C LYS A 281 -29.27 1.81 20.28
N ASP A 282 -29.26 1.57 21.59
CA ASP A 282 -28.42 2.33 22.52
C ASP A 282 -26.94 2.04 22.29
N TYR A 283 -26.57 0.77 22.08
CA TYR A 283 -25.19 0.39 21.77
C TYR A 283 -24.72 1.02 20.45
N LYS A 284 -25.53 0.94 19.39
CA LYS A 284 -25.22 1.57 18.10
C LYS A 284 -25.01 3.07 18.25
N ARG A 285 -25.88 3.76 19.00
CA ARG A 285 -25.75 5.19 19.28
C ARG A 285 -24.46 5.50 20.04
N ALA A 286 -24.12 4.74 21.08
CA ALA A 286 -22.89 4.91 21.84
C ALA A 286 -21.65 4.68 20.95
N LEU A 287 -21.67 3.63 20.12
CA LEU A 287 -20.62 3.34 19.15
C LEU A 287 -20.45 4.48 18.12
N THR A 288 -21.53 5.04 17.60
CA THR A 288 -21.47 6.21 16.70
C THR A 288 -20.81 7.40 17.39
N VAL A 289 -21.18 7.69 18.63
CA VAL A 289 -20.58 8.80 19.39
C VAL A 289 -19.10 8.56 19.62
N GLU A 290 -18.69 7.36 20.00
CA GLU A 290 -17.28 7.05 20.26
C GLU A 290 -16.45 7.03 18.98
N LEU A 291 -16.95 6.42 17.90
CA LEU A 291 -16.26 6.45 16.61
C LEU A 291 -16.21 7.85 16.01
N THR A 292 -17.18 8.73 16.29
CA THR A 292 -17.12 10.13 15.88
C THR A 292 -15.93 10.81 16.54
N LYS A 293 -15.79 10.67 17.87
CA LYS A 293 -14.62 11.22 18.59
C LYS A 293 -13.29 10.69 18.08
N ILE A 294 -13.24 9.43 17.64
CA ILE A 294 -12.03 8.79 17.13
C ILE A 294 -11.71 9.26 15.72
N LEU A 295 -12.68 9.23 14.80
CA LEU A 295 -12.50 9.45 13.36
C LEU A 295 -12.46 10.93 12.98
N THR A 296 -13.06 11.80 13.80
CA THR A 296 -12.99 13.26 13.66
C THR A 296 -12.31 13.88 14.88
N PRO A 297 -10.99 13.66 15.09
CA PRO A 297 -10.24 14.37 16.12
C PRO A 297 -10.36 15.88 15.87
N ASN A 298 -10.44 16.69 16.94
CA ASN A 298 -10.72 18.15 16.99
C ASN A 298 -9.79 19.05 16.14
N VAL A 299 -9.67 18.79 14.86
CA VAL A 299 -8.83 19.46 13.88
C VAL A 299 -9.78 19.97 12.80
N SER A 300 -9.65 21.24 12.42
CA SER A 300 -10.39 21.77 11.28
C SER A 300 -9.99 21.01 10.02
N THR A 301 -10.95 20.34 9.39
CA THR A 301 -10.79 19.66 8.10
C THR A 301 -11.17 20.54 6.91
N ASP A 302 -11.47 21.82 7.16
CA ASP A 302 -11.90 22.75 6.12
C ASP A 302 -10.72 23.32 5.32
N LEU A 303 -10.26 22.53 4.35
CA LEU A 303 -9.21 22.94 3.42
C LEU A 303 -9.60 24.17 2.58
N LEU A 304 -10.88 24.34 2.23
CA LEU A 304 -11.30 25.45 1.37
C LEU A 304 -11.17 26.78 2.11
N TYR A 305 -11.59 26.81 3.38
CA TYR A 305 -11.40 27.97 4.24
C TYR A 305 -9.92 28.31 4.42
N ASP A 306 -9.06 27.32 4.69
CA ASP A 306 -7.63 27.51 4.86
C ASP A 306 -6.97 28.10 3.60
N VAL A 307 -7.33 27.59 2.41
CA VAL A 307 -6.83 28.10 1.12
C VAL A 307 -7.31 29.53 0.88
N LYS A 308 -8.61 29.80 1.02
CA LYS A 308 -9.17 31.15 0.80
C LYS A 308 -8.57 32.18 1.75
N ARG A 309 -8.38 31.80 3.02
CA ARG A 309 -7.70 32.64 4.02
C ARG A 309 -6.25 32.93 3.61
N ASN A 310 -5.54 31.95 3.08
CA ASN A 310 -4.17 32.14 2.59
C ASN A 310 -4.15 33.15 1.42
N SER A 311 -4.99 32.96 0.40
CA SER A 311 -5.08 33.85 -0.77
C SER A 311 -5.45 35.31 -0.42
N SER A 312 -6.15 35.55 0.69
CA SER A 312 -6.51 36.91 1.15
C SER A 312 -5.33 37.75 1.66
N THR A 313 -4.15 37.16 1.84
CA THR A 313 -2.95 37.88 2.31
C THR A 313 -2.17 38.45 1.12
N SER A 314 -1.83 39.74 1.14
CA SER A 314 -1.38 40.54 -0.02
C SER A 314 -0.03 40.15 -0.66
N ASN A 315 0.67 39.13 -0.14
CA ASN A 315 1.92 38.56 -0.67
C ASN A 315 1.88 37.01 -0.61
N SER A 316 0.69 36.43 -0.76
CA SER A 316 0.41 35.03 -0.47
C SER A 316 1.18 34.08 -1.38
N ARG A 317 2.25 33.50 -0.84
CA ARG A 317 2.76 32.19 -1.29
C ARG A 317 1.56 31.23 -1.49
N PRO A 318 1.47 30.50 -2.61
CA PRO A 318 0.34 29.61 -2.87
C PRO A 318 0.18 28.57 -1.76
N TYR A 319 -1.02 28.06 -1.57
CA TYR A 319 -1.29 27.03 -0.57
C TYR A 319 -0.72 25.70 -1.05
N VAL A 320 0.32 25.20 -0.37
CA VAL A 320 1.07 24.02 -0.81
C VAL A 320 0.57 22.77 -0.10
N ILE A 321 0.15 21.76 -0.85
CA ILE A 321 -0.28 20.46 -0.33
C ILE A 321 0.64 19.38 -0.90
N SER A 322 1.26 18.59 -0.03
CA SER A 322 2.07 17.45 -0.45
C SER A 322 1.30 16.16 -0.28
N VAL A 323 1.25 15.34 -1.33
CA VAL A 323 0.63 14.01 -1.30
C VAL A 323 1.71 12.94 -1.21
N VAL A 324 1.61 12.07 -0.19
CA VAL A 324 2.62 11.04 0.13
C VAL A 324 1.99 9.68 0.38
N GLY A 325 2.78 8.61 0.40
CA GLY A 325 2.32 7.25 0.66
C GLY A 325 3.19 6.19 -0.01
N VAL A 326 2.84 4.92 0.15
CA VAL A 326 3.58 3.81 -0.47
C VAL A 326 3.27 3.68 -1.98
N ASN A 327 3.89 2.73 -2.66
CA ASN A 327 3.61 2.45 -4.07
C ASN A 327 2.25 1.77 -4.24
N GLY A 328 1.54 2.07 -5.34
CA GLY A 328 0.30 1.37 -5.70
C GLY A 328 -0.99 1.78 -4.97
N VAL A 329 -0.92 2.66 -3.98
CA VAL A 329 -2.10 3.14 -3.21
C VAL A 329 -2.89 4.25 -3.92
N GLY A 330 -2.58 4.58 -5.18
CA GLY A 330 -3.36 5.57 -5.94
C GLY A 330 -3.08 7.04 -5.59
N LYS A 331 -1.85 7.41 -5.24
CA LYS A 331 -1.44 8.80 -4.95
C LYS A 331 -1.78 9.78 -6.08
N SER A 332 -1.24 9.55 -7.28
CA SER A 332 -1.43 10.41 -8.44
C SER A 332 -2.91 10.53 -8.84
N THR A 333 -3.66 9.43 -8.77
CA THR A 333 -5.10 9.41 -9.06
C THR A 333 -5.89 10.24 -8.05
N ASN A 334 -5.67 10.04 -6.74
CA ASN A 334 -6.38 10.83 -5.72
C ASN A 334 -5.93 12.29 -5.68
N LEU A 335 -4.69 12.59 -6.05
CA LEU A 335 -4.22 13.96 -6.26
C LEU A 335 -4.98 14.63 -7.42
N ALA A 336 -5.24 13.91 -8.52
CA ALA A 336 -6.05 14.42 -9.62
C ALA A 336 -7.53 14.63 -9.23
N LYS A 337 -8.11 13.73 -8.41
CA LYS A 337 -9.45 13.93 -7.82
C LYS A 337 -9.51 15.17 -6.94
N LEU A 338 -8.48 15.37 -6.11
CA LEU A 338 -8.36 16.54 -5.25
C LEU A 338 -8.21 17.83 -6.08
N ALA A 339 -7.42 17.80 -7.16
CA ALA A 339 -7.31 18.90 -8.10
C ALA A 339 -8.65 19.24 -8.74
N TYR A 340 -9.39 18.23 -9.20
CA TYR A 340 -10.74 18.41 -9.74
C TYR A 340 -11.67 19.07 -8.72
N TRP A 341 -11.70 18.58 -7.48
CA TRP A 341 -12.51 19.17 -6.41
C TRP A 341 -12.17 20.64 -6.14
N PHE A 342 -10.88 21.01 -6.13
CA PHE A 342 -10.47 22.41 -5.98
C PHE A 342 -10.90 23.28 -7.16
N LEU A 343 -10.79 22.77 -8.39
CA LEU A 343 -11.27 23.47 -9.58
C LEU A 343 -12.78 23.72 -9.54
N GLN A 344 -13.56 22.73 -9.09
CA GLN A 344 -15.00 22.89 -8.88
C GLN A 344 -15.33 23.93 -7.79
N ASN A 345 -14.38 24.24 -6.91
CA ASN A 345 -14.49 25.29 -5.90
C ASN A 345 -13.86 26.63 -6.33
N ASN A 346 -13.70 26.85 -7.64
CA ASN A 346 -13.19 28.08 -8.24
C ASN A 346 -11.75 28.45 -7.81
N LEU A 347 -10.88 27.46 -7.62
CA LEU A 347 -9.48 27.66 -7.26
C LEU A 347 -8.54 27.25 -8.40
N ASN A 348 -7.48 28.04 -8.61
CA ASN A 348 -6.44 27.76 -9.59
C ASN A 348 -5.42 26.75 -9.01
N VAL A 349 -5.16 25.66 -9.74
CA VAL A 349 -4.36 24.53 -9.24
C VAL A 349 -3.13 24.29 -10.11
N LEU A 350 -1.94 24.32 -9.52
CA LEU A 350 -0.72 23.81 -10.14
C LEU A 350 -0.38 22.42 -9.58
N ILE A 351 -0.24 21.43 -10.45
CA ILE A 351 0.26 20.11 -10.08
C ILE A 351 1.77 20.06 -10.28
N CYS A 352 2.54 19.71 -9.26
CA CYS A 352 3.98 19.55 -9.32
C CYS A 352 4.35 18.06 -9.37
N ALA A 353 4.97 17.62 -10.47
CA ALA A 353 5.39 16.23 -10.65
C ALA A 353 6.73 15.97 -9.95
N CYS A 354 6.68 15.45 -8.73
CA CYS A 354 7.84 15.07 -7.93
C CYS A 354 8.03 13.54 -7.78
N ASP A 355 7.20 12.72 -8.43
CA ASP A 355 7.51 11.29 -8.65
C ASP A 355 8.49 11.15 -9.82
N THR A 356 9.75 11.44 -9.56
CA THR A 356 10.83 11.43 -10.55
C THR A 356 11.62 10.11 -10.56
N PHE A 357 11.11 9.08 -9.88
CA PHE A 357 11.76 7.78 -9.76
C PHE A 357 11.07 6.71 -10.62
N ARG A 358 9.73 6.71 -10.65
CA ARG A 358 8.96 5.71 -11.40
C ARG A 358 8.78 6.15 -12.84
N SER A 359 9.23 5.34 -13.79
CA SER A 359 9.01 5.57 -15.22
C SER A 359 7.51 5.71 -15.54
N GLY A 360 7.15 6.71 -16.34
CA GLY A 360 5.77 6.99 -16.74
C GLY A 360 4.95 7.78 -15.71
N ALA A 361 5.49 8.08 -14.52
CA ALA A 361 4.73 8.79 -13.48
C ALA A 361 4.42 10.24 -13.86
N VAL A 362 5.39 10.91 -14.49
CA VAL A 362 5.24 12.27 -15.01
C VAL A 362 4.21 12.30 -16.14
N GLU A 363 4.29 11.35 -17.08
CA GLU A 363 3.37 11.21 -18.20
C GLU A 363 1.95 10.90 -17.71
N GLN A 364 1.81 10.05 -16.69
CA GLN A 364 0.52 9.78 -16.04
C GLN A 364 -0.13 11.07 -15.49
N LEU A 365 0.65 11.92 -14.80
CA LEU A 365 0.14 13.21 -14.32
C LEU A 365 -0.20 14.17 -15.46
N LYS A 366 0.59 14.19 -16.54
CA LYS A 366 0.28 14.99 -17.74
C LYS A 366 -1.08 14.60 -18.34
N VAL A 367 -1.37 13.31 -18.43
CA VAL A 367 -2.68 12.83 -18.88
C VAL A 367 -3.80 13.35 -17.98
N HIS A 368 -3.64 13.26 -16.65
CA HIS A 368 -4.62 13.80 -15.72
C HIS A 368 -4.83 15.31 -15.90
N VAL A 369 -3.75 16.08 -15.98
CA VAL A 369 -3.82 17.54 -16.16
C VAL A 369 -4.48 17.90 -17.47
N ASN A 370 -4.15 17.21 -18.57
CA ASN A 370 -4.78 17.46 -19.88
C ASN A 370 -6.28 17.14 -19.85
N ASN A 371 -6.69 16.05 -19.22
CA ASN A 371 -8.10 15.71 -19.04
C ASN A 371 -8.83 16.75 -18.19
N LEU A 372 -8.21 17.21 -17.09
CA LEU A 372 -8.78 18.24 -16.24
C LEU A 372 -8.87 19.59 -16.95
N LYS A 373 -7.87 19.98 -17.76
CA LYS A 373 -7.94 21.19 -18.61
C LYS A 373 -9.14 21.14 -19.55
N ARG A 374 -9.42 19.98 -20.16
CA ARG A 374 -10.58 19.77 -21.06
C ARG A 374 -11.91 19.86 -20.31
N LEU A 375 -11.99 19.28 -19.11
CA LEU A 375 -13.18 19.34 -18.25
C LEU A 375 -13.42 20.74 -17.67
N ASN A 376 -12.37 21.54 -17.52
CA ASN A 376 -12.38 22.87 -16.91
C ASN A 376 -12.68 23.99 -17.92
N THR A 377 -13.48 23.72 -18.95
CA THR A 377 -13.81 24.68 -20.02
C THR A 377 -14.92 25.66 -19.63
N THR A 378 -15.75 25.31 -18.65
CA THR A 378 -16.88 26.14 -18.19
C THR A 378 -16.50 27.06 -17.02
N THR A 379 -15.43 26.73 -16.31
CA THR A 379 -14.95 27.45 -15.12
C THR A 379 -13.81 28.39 -15.49
N ASN A 380 -13.77 29.58 -14.90
CA ASN A 380 -12.71 30.58 -15.14
C ASN A 380 -11.44 30.28 -14.33
N THR A 381 -11.16 29.01 -14.05
CA THR A 381 -10.01 28.55 -13.26
C THR A 381 -8.90 28.03 -14.15
N LYS A 382 -7.68 28.02 -13.63
CA LYS A 382 -6.47 27.55 -14.31
C LYS A 382 -6.01 26.25 -13.67
N ILE A 383 -5.70 25.25 -14.48
CA ILE A 383 -4.94 24.08 -14.05
C ILE A 383 -3.73 23.87 -14.95
N ASP A 384 -2.57 23.57 -14.37
CA ASP A 384 -1.38 23.23 -15.12
C ASP A 384 -0.46 22.25 -14.38
N ILE A 385 0.58 21.80 -15.06
CA ILE A 385 1.60 20.91 -14.51
C ILE A 385 2.98 21.57 -14.54
N PHE A 386 3.72 21.45 -13.44
CA PHE A 386 5.11 21.79 -13.33
C PHE A 386 5.96 20.53 -13.22
N GLU A 387 6.94 20.40 -14.11
CA GLU A 387 7.88 19.29 -14.13
C GLU A 387 9.28 19.73 -14.55
N LYS A 388 10.30 18.98 -14.12
CA LYS A 388 11.69 19.15 -14.58
C LYS A 388 12.30 17.82 -15.04
N GLY A 389 11.47 16.86 -15.43
CA GLY A 389 11.90 15.50 -15.78
C GLY A 389 12.39 14.66 -14.60
N TYR A 390 13.10 13.58 -14.90
CA TYR A 390 13.51 12.55 -13.94
C TYR A 390 14.83 12.88 -13.23
N GLY A 391 14.98 12.47 -11.96
CA GLY A 391 16.15 12.79 -11.15
C GLY A 391 16.06 12.33 -9.69
N GLY A 392 17.15 12.57 -8.93
CA GLY A 392 17.30 12.16 -7.53
C GLY A 392 16.64 13.09 -6.50
N GLY A 393 16.99 12.91 -5.21
CA GLY A 393 16.37 13.64 -4.10
C GLY A 393 16.54 15.17 -4.15
N ASP A 394 17.72 15.66 -4.50
CA ASP A 394 17.97 17.11 -4.60
C ASP A 394 17.22 17.73 -5.78
N HIS A 395 17.01 16.96 -6.86
CA HIS A 395 16.19 17.35 -8.00
C HIS A 395 14.71 17.53 -7.62
N VAL A 396 14.17 16.62 -6.80
CA VAL A 396 12.79 16.73 -6.27
C VAL A 396 12.62 18.00 -5.44
N VAL A 397 13.59 18.31 -4.58
CA VAL A 397 13.58 19.52 -3.75
C VAL A 397 13.64 20.78 -4.62
N ALA A 398 14.54 20.83 -5.60
CA ALA A 398 14.66 21.97 -6.50
C ALA A 398 13.39 22.17 -7.36
N THR A 399 12.80 21.08 -7.82
CA THR A 399 11.54 21.09 -8.60
C THR A 399 10.40 21.67 -7.78
N ALA A 400 10.21 21.20 -6.55
CA ALA A 400 9.16 21.69 -5.66
C ALA A 400 9.29 23.19 -5.34
N LYS A 401 10.50 23.67 -5.04
CA LYS A 401 10.74 25.11 -4.82
C LYS A 401 10.40 25.94 -6.05
N SER A 402 10.87 25.50 -7.22
CA SER A 402 10.62 26.19 -8.49
C SER A 402 9.13 26.21 -8.83
N ALA A 403 8.40 25.13 -8.54
CA ALA A 403 6.95 25.07 -8.76
C ALA A 403 6.19 26.07 -7.87
N ILE A 404 6.60 26.23 -6.61
CA ILE A 404 5.99 27.19 -5.67
C ILE A 404 6.24 28.63 -6.12
N GLU A 405 7.46 28.94 -6.54
CA GLU A 405 7.82 30.27 -7.06
C GLU A 405 7.05 30.58 -8.35
N PHE A 406 7.02 29.62 -9.29
CA PHE A 406 6.24 29.72 -10.53
C PHE A 406 4.75 29.92 -10.24
N ALA A 407 4.17 29.13 -9.34
CA ALA A 407 2.77 29.25 -8.95
C ALA A 407 2.42 30.64 -8.41
N GLY A 408 3.27 31.20 -7.55
CA GLY A 408 3.09 32.54 -7.01
C GLY A 408 3.17 33.64 -8.08
N ALA A 409 4.10 33.51 -9.04
CA ALA A 409 4.23 34.46 -10.15
C ALA A 409 3.06 34.38 -11.15
N GLU A 410 2.51 33.18 -11.35
CA GLU A 410 1.47 32.89 -12.35
C GLU A 410 0.03 32.93 -11.79
N GLY A 411 -0.15 33.32 -10.53
CA GLY A 411 -1.45 33.50 -9.90
C GLY A 411 -2.21 32.20 -9.62
N PHE A 412 -1.52 31.10 -9.31
CA PHE A 412 -2.16 29.87 -8.84
C PHE A 412 -2.45 29.96 -7.34
N ASP A 413 -3.63 29.50 -6.91
CA ASP A 413 -4.03 29.47 -5.51
C ASP A 413 -3.36 28.31 -4.75
N ILE A 414 -3.24 27.16 -5.42
CA ILE A 414 -2.81 25.89 -4.81
C ILE A 414 -1.65 25.27 -5.60
N VAL A 415 -0.68 24.70 -4.89
CA VAL A 415 0.30 23.77 -5.46
C VAL A 415 0.09 22.37 -4.86
N LEU A 416 -0.25 21.40 -5.70
CA LEU A 416 -0.37 19.99 -5.32
C LEU A 416 0.90 19.24 -5.73
N ILE A 417 1.66 18.72 -4.77
CA ILE A 417 2.90 17.99 -5.04
C ILE A 417 2.65 16.49 -5.00
N ASP A 418 2.83 15.81 -6.13
CA ASP A 418 2.81 14.35 -6.19
C ASP A 418 4.21 13.79 -5.91
N THR A 419 4.36 12.92 -4.92
CA THR A 419 5.66 12.39 -4.53
C THR A 419 5.80 10.92 -4.91
N ALA A 420 7.04 10.48 -5.16
CA ALA A 420 7.35 9.08 -5.39
C ALA A 420 6.86 8.22 -4.22
N GLY A 421 6.24 7.08 -4.53
CA GLY A 421 5.88 6.12 -3.49
C GLY A 421 7.11 5.45 -2.93
N ARG A 422 7.16 5.34 -1.61
CA ARG A 422 8.34 4.85 -0.90
C ARG A 422 7.92 3.78 0.09
N THR A 423 8.65 2.67 0.12
CA THR A 423 8.39 1.60 1.08
C THR A 423 8.68 2.09 2.49
N HIS A 424 7.70 1.99 3.38
CA HIS A 424 7.74 2.47 4.76
C HIS A 424 8.83 1.82 5.61
N SER A 425 9.30 0.62 5.25
CA SER A 425 10.35 -0.12 5.97
C SER A 425 11.78 0.30 5.60
N ASN A 426 11.96 1.12 4.55
CA ASN A 426 13.30 1.49 4.09
C ASN A 426 13.65 2.94 4.49
N ALA A 427 14.42 3.08 5.58
CA ALA A 427 14.88 4.37 6.09
C ALA A 427 15.64 5.22 5.06
N LYS A 428 16.37 4.62 4.12
CA LYS A 428 17.07 5.35 3.05
C LYS A 428 16.09 5.99 2.06
N LEU A 429 14.96 5.33 1.80
CA LEU A 429 13.89 5.90 0.98
C LEU A 429 13.10 6.96 1.75
N MET A 430 13.07 6.95 3.08
CA MET A 430 12.41 7.99 3.88
C MET A 430 13.26 9.25 4.06
N ALA A 431 14.59 9.14 4.07
CA ALA A 431 15.51 10.26 4.33
C ALA A 431 15.30 11.52 3.45
N PRO A 432 14.96 11.41 2.15
CA PRO A 432 14.66 12.59 1.33
C PRO A 432 13.38 13.33 1.72
N LEU A 433 12.42 12.68 2.39
CA LEU A 433 11.13 13.30 2.76
C LEU A 433 11.31 14.42 3.77
N LYS A 434 12.26 14.28 4.70
CA LYS A 434 12.59 15.35 5.66
C LYS A 434 13.14 16.59 4.94
N LYS A 435 14.14 16.41 4.07
CA LYS A 435 14.72 17.50 3.25
C LYS A 435 13.66 18.17 2.39
N PHE A 436 12.77 17.37 1.79
CA PHE A 436 11.64 17.87 1.01
C PHE A 436 10.66 18.66 1.87
N GLY A 437 10.26 18.15 3.04
CA GLY A 437 9.34 18.83 3.96
C GLY A 437 9.90 20.17 4.45
N ASP A 438 11.20 20.21 4.79
CA ASP A 438 11.89 21.44 5.20
C ASP A 438 11.99 22.46 4.05
N ALA A 439 12.23 21.99 2.82
CA ALA A 439 12.45 22.85 1.67
C ALA A 439 11.16 23.36 0.99
N ALA A 440 10.18 22.49 0.81
CA ALA A 440 8.89 22.85 0.20
C ALA A 440 7.96 23.53 1.22
N ASN A 441 8.17 23.27 2.52
CA ASN A 441 7.38 23.80 3.63
C ASN A 441 5.86 23.69 3.40
N PRO A 442 5.31 22.51 3.07
CA PRO A 442 3.91 22.36 2.69
C PRO A 442 2.97 22.87 3.79
N ASN A 443 1.87 23.51 3.42
CA ASN A 443 0.81 23.90 4.36
C ASN A 443 0.13 22.65 4.94
N LYS A 444 -0.08 21.63 4.10
CA LYS A 444 -0.65 20.33 4.50
C LYS A 444 0.12 19.16 3.89
N ILE A 445 0.30 18.11 4.66
CA ILE A 445 0.81 16.82 4.20
C ILE A 445 -0.33 15.80 4.28
N ILE A 446 -0.73 15.29 3.12
CA ILE A 446 -1.80 14.31 2.99
C ILE A 446 -1.19 12.97 2.63
N MET A 447 -1.41 11.96 3.48
CA MET A 447 -1.00 10.60 3.17
C MET A 447 -2.15 9.83 2.50
N VAL A 448 -1.88 9.23 1.35
CA VAL A 448 -2.81 8.29 0.71
C VAL A 448 -2.54 6.89 1.24
N GLY A 449 -3.55 6.31 1.87
CA GLY A 449 -3.59 4.91 2.30
C GLY A 449 -4.54 4.10 1.42
N GLU A 450 -4.49 2.78 1.54
CA GLU A 450 -5.40 1.87 0.83
C GLU A 450 -6.25 1.11 1.84
N ALA A 451 -7.56 1.01 1.59
CA ALA A 451 -8.49 0.37 2.49
C ALA A 451 -8.21 -1.13 2.70
N LEU A 452 -7.76 -1.83 1.63
CA LEU A 452 -7.47 -3.27 1.62
C LEU A 452 -6.35 -3.69 2.59
N VAL A 453 -5.43 -2.79 2.88
CA VAL A 453 -4.22 -3.12 3.64
C VAL A 453 -4.58 -3.07 5.14
N GLY A 454 -4.54 -4.22 5.81
CA GLY A 454 -4.90 -4.37 7.22
C GLY A 454 -3.91 -3.72 8.19
N THR A 455 -3.29 -4.52 9.07
CA THR A 455 -2.37 -3.99 10.11
C THR A 455 -1.14 -3.27 9.54
N ASP A 456 -0.70 -3.63 8.32
CA ASP A 456 0.44 -3.00 7.65
C ASP A 456 0.22 -1.51 7.37
N SER A 457 -1.04 -1.08 7.19
CA SER A 457 -1.39 0.34 7.01
C SER A 457 -1.07 1.18 8.23
N VAL A 458 -1.13 0.58 9.42
CA VAL A 458 -0.81 1.26 10.68
C VAL A 458 0.67 1.55 10.76
N GLU A 459 1.50 0.53 10.53
CA GLU A 459 2.96 0.70 10.55
C GLU A 459 3.42 1.69 9.47
N GLN A 460 2.83 1.60 8.28
CA GLN A 460 3.03 2.58 7.21
C GLN A 460 2.75 4.00 7.68
N ALA A 461 1.57 4.24 8.24
CA ALA A 461 1.15 5.57 8.68
C ALA A 461 2.05 6.13 9.79
N VAL A 462 2.42 5.30 10.77
CA VAL A 462 3.34 5.68 11.86
C VAL A 462 4.73 6.01 11.31
N ASN A 463 5.28 5.18 10.43
CA ASN A 463 6.61 5.39 9.88
C ASN A 463 6.67 6.64 9.00
N PHE A 464 5.66 6.89 8.18
CA PHE A 464 5.56 8.13 7.39
C PHE A 464 5.43 9.36 8.28
N ASN A 465 4.60 9.30 9.33
CA ASN A 465 4.46 10.41 10.28
C ASN A 465 5.80 10.74 10.96
N ASN A 466 6.57 9.72 11.32
CA ASN A 466 7.90 9.88 11.93
C ASN A 466 8.98 10.36 10.93
N ALA A 467 8.85 10.03 9.64
CA ALA A 467 9.84 10.34 8.62
C ALA A 467 10.02 11.85 8.36
N PHE A 468 9.01 12.68 8.63
CA PHE A 468 9.10 14.14 8.53
C PHE A 468 9.82 14.79 9.73
N GLY A 469 10.18 14.00 10.75
CA GLY A 469 10.86 14.46 11.96
C GLY A 469 9.95 15.25 12.90
N ASN A 470 10.51 15.81 13.98
CA ASN A 470 9.73 16.38 15.08
C ASN A 470 9.01 17.70 14.76
N ARG A 471 9.25 18.30 13.59
CA ARG A 471 8.72 19.62 13.24
C ARG A 471 7.46 19.55 12.37
N ARG A 472 7.18 18.39 11.78
CA ARG A 472 6.11 18.18 10.81
C ARG A 472 5.52 16.80 10.98
N SER A 473 4.20 16.73 10.95
CA SER A 473 3.42 15.49 10.98
C SER A 473 2.53 15.43 9.75
N LEU A 474 1.93 14.28 9.52
CA LEU A 474 0.82 14.16 8.59
C LEU A 474 -0.36 14.99 9.11
N ASP A 475 -1.04 15.69 8.22
CA ASP A 475 -2.24 16.48 8.56
C ASP A 475 -3.51 15.66 8.31
N PHE A 476 -3.55 14.91 7.21
CA PHE A 476 -4.73 14.18 6.77
C PHE A 476 -4.41 12.85 6.10
N PHE A 477 -5.38 11.93 6.11
CA PHE A 477 -5.42 10.79 5.21
C PHE A 477 -6.41 10.98 4.06
N ILE A 478 -6.06 10.42 2.90
CA ILE A 478 -7.04 10.01 1.89
C ILE A 478 -7.00 8.48 1.83
N ILE A 479 -8.13 7.82 2.08
CA ILE A 479 -8.21 6.36 2.02
C ILE A 479 -8.76 5.95 0.66
N SER A 480 -7.91 5.35 -0.17
CA SER A 480 -8.25 4.91 -1.51
C SER A 480 -8.84 3.49 -1.54
N LYS A 481 -9.45 3.15 -2.69
CA LYS A 481 -9.98 1.82 -3.02
C LYS A 481 -11.04 1.32 -2.03
N VAL A 482 -11.82 2.23 -1.45
CA VAL A 482 -12.87 1.88 -0.48
C VAL A 482 -13.99 1.07 -1.14
N ASP A 483 -14.19 1.26 -2.44
CA ASP A 483 -15.07 0.46 -3.30
C ASP A 483 -14.69 -1.05 -3.35
N THR A 484 -13.46 -1.41 -3.00
CA THR A 484 -12.98 -2.80 -3.11
C THR A 484 -13.08 -3.61 -1.83
N VAL A 485 -13.39 -2.97 -0.70
CA VAL A 485 -13.34 -3.63 0.63
C VAL A 485 -14.70 -4.06 1.18
N GLY A 486 -15.80 -3.69 0.52
CA GLY A 486 -17.15 -3.90 1.04
C GLY A 486 -17.27 -3.37 2.47
N ASP A 487 -17.68 -4.22 3.40
CA ASP A 487 -17.85 -3.83 4.81
C ASP A 487 -16.54 -3.82 5.63
N LEU A 488 -15.38 -4.16 5.05
CA LEU A 488 -14.09 -4.24 5.77
C LEU A 488 -13.47 -2.85 6.01
N VAL A 489 -14.19 -2.01 6.74
CA VAL A 489 -13.84 -0.60 7.01
C VAL A 489 -12.85 -0.40 8.17
N GLY A 490 -12.44 -1.48 8.86
CA GLY A 490 -11.64 -1.42 10.08
C GLY A 490 -10.24 -0.82 9.92
N SER A 491 -9.64 -0.92 8.74
CA SER A 491 -8.32 -0.33 8.43
C SER A 491 -8.30 1.17 8.70
N MET A 492 -9.38 1.88 8.35
CA MET A 492 -9.53 3.33 8.55
C MET A 492 -9.45 3.69 10.03
N ILE A 493 -10.17 2.94 10.88
CA ILE A 493 -10.20 3.14 12.33
C ILE A 493 -8.82 2.89 12.93
N ASN A 494 -8.14 1.82 12.49
CA ASN A 494 -6.81 1.49 12.97
C ASN A 494 -5.80 2.62 12.69
N MET A 495 -5.80 3.16 11.47
CA MET A 495 -4.90 4.24 11.06
C MET A 495 -5.11 5.51 11.89
N VAL A 496 -6.36 5.95 12.05
CA VAL A 496 -6.67 7.15 12.82
C VAL A 496 -6.38 6.93 14.31
N MET A 497 -6.69 5.76 14.86
CA MET A 497 -6.41 5.45 16.26
C MET A 497 -4.92 5.47 16.59
N ALA A 498 -4.09 4.94 15.69
CA ALA A 498 -2.64 4.85 15.88
C ALA A 498 -1.93 6.19 15.69
N THR A 499 -2.35 6.99 14.72
CA THR A 499 -1.65 8.23 14.34
C THR A 499 -2.30 9.51 14.87
N LYS A 500 -3.58 9.46 15.25
CA LYS A 500 -4.43 10.62 15.56
C LYS A 500 -4.62 11.60 14.41
N VAL A 501 -4.32 11.16 13.18
CA VAL A 501 -4.47 11.96 11.96
C VAL A 501 -5.86 11.70 11.36
N PRO A 502 -6.69 12.74 11.13
CA PRO A 502 -8.04 12.57 10.58
C PRO A 502 -8.03 12.11 9.12
N ILE A 503 -9.11 11.42 8.73
CA ILE A 503 -9.39 11.11 7.32
C ILE A 503 -10.11 12.31 6.71
N LEU A 504 -9.54 12.89 5.66
CA LEU A 504 -10.11 14.00 4.93
C LEU A 504 -11.09 13.51 3.85
N PHE A 505 -10.65 12.56 3.03
CA PHE A 505 -11.47 11.98 1.97
C PHE A 505 -11.28 10.47 1.85
N VAL A 506 -12.24 9.84 1.19
CA VAL A 506 -12.24 8.43 0.81
C VAL A 506 -12.40 8.36 -0.70
N GLY A 507 -11.51 7.62 -1.36
CA GLY A 507 -11.54 7.36 -2.80
C GLY A 507 -12.31 6.08 -3.08
N THR A 508 -13.31 6.17 -3.94
CA THR A 508 -14.38 5.17 -4.09
C THR A 508 -14.51 4.65 -5.52
N GLY A 509 -13.40 4.62 -6.26
CA GLY A 509 -13.39 4.28 -7.68
C GLY A 509 -12.24 4.95 -8.41
N GLN A 510 -12.36 5.12 -9.72
CA GLN A 510 -11.27 5.58 -10.60
C GLN A 510 -11.54 6.93 -11.27
N VAL A 511 -12.79 7.38 -11.34
CA VAL A 511 -13.13 8.65 -12.00
C VAL A 511 -12.92 9.84 -11.06
N TYR A 512 -12.90 11.08 -11.59
CA TYR A 512 -12.50 12.25 -10.79
C TYR A 512 -13.47 12.59 -9.65
N THR A 513 -14.72 12.21 -9.83
CA THR A 513 -15.84 12.34 -8.90
C THR A 513 -15.88 11.24 -7.84
N ASP A 514 -15.09 10.18 -7.96
CA ASP A 514 -15.05 9.08 -6.98
C ASP A 514 -14.20 9.44 -5.76
N ILE A 515 -14.50 10.58 -5.15
CA ILE A 515 -13.95 11.05 -3.89
C ILE A 515 -15.12 11.47 -3.02
N LYS A 516 -15.16 11.03 -1.76
CA LYS A 516 -16.26 11.30 -0.82
C LYS A 516 -15.72 11.73 0.54
N ARG A 517 -16.53 12.43 1.34
CA ARG A 517 -16.24 12.65 2.76
C ARG A 517 -16.56 11.38 3.56
N LEU A 518 -15.79 11.16 4.63
CA LEU A 518 -16.03 10.02 5.52
C LEU A 518 -17.31 10.26 6.35
N SER A 519 -18.29 9.38 6.20
CA SER A 519 -19.45 9.32 7.08
C SER A 519 -19.21 8.34 8.22
N VAL A 520 -19.12 8.85 9.44
CA VAL A 520 -18.97 8.00 10.64
C VAL A 520 -20.20 7.10 10.81
N LYS A 521 -21.38 7.61 10.46
CA LYS A 521 -22.63 6.83 10.51
C LYS A 521 -22.51 5.59 9.63
N SER A 522 -22.04 5.73 8.39
CA SER A 522 -21.90 4.59 7.48
C SER A 522 -20.79 3.64 7.89
N VAL A 523 -19.70 4.14 8.48
CA VAL A 523 -18.68 3.26 9.09
C VAL A 523 -19.30 2.42 10.20
N VAL A 524 -20.11 3.01 11.08
CA VAL A 524 -20.82 2.28 12.14
C VAL A 524 -21.79 1.27 11.55
N ASP A 525 -22.54 1.65 10.51
CA ASP A 525 -23.51 0.77 9.85
C ASP A 525 -22.82 -0.44 9.20
N ALA A 526 -21.67 -0.24 8.55
CA ALA A 526 -20.86 -1.31 7.97
C ALA A 526 -20.25 -2.24 9.04
N LEU A 527 -19.81 -1.71 10.18
CA LEU A 527 -19.29 -2.51 11.29
C LEU A 527 -20.36 -3.34 11.99
N MET A 528 -21.59 -2.82 12.04
CA MET A 528 -22.70 -3.45 12.75
C MET A 528 -23.49 -4.45 11.89
N ARG A 529 -23.35 -4.39 10.55
CA ARG A 529 -23.82 -5.42 9.61
C ARG A 529 -23.07 -6.73 9.82
#